data_AF-A0A9N8VHJ4-F1
#
_entry.id   AF-A0A9N8VHJ4-F1
#
_cell.length_a   1.000
_cell.length_b   1.000
_cell.length_c   1.000
_cell.angle_alpha   90.00
_cell.angle_beta   90.00
_cell.angle_gamma   90.00
#
_symmetry.space_group_name_H-M   'P 1'
#
loop_
_entity.id
_entity.type
_entity.pdbx_description
1 polymer ?
#
loop_
_entity_poly.entity_id
_entity_poly.type
_entity_poly.pdbx_seq_one_letter_code
_entity_poly.pdbx_strand_id
1 'polypeptide(L)'
;MSIDGTPIILWCFVQGSSSIFKVNIGTNNDIDDLKEAIKNDDNELKDERSTIVNTFFGIEGRNIRVVIKIPVNVAFPNLYRTSKNVKKIRKYPSPSSFAQISNLNEYQIKDQAFLIYRPSECVSIPLKLYNSAFCNFQKNFENKQLLVDKSYYQWTLNCIKTMADIYSNEKLRQREFHEKIRELFREESILYLLIEVKNEIGTGKCDPTNQAAISFAKFYTQSKNEQMLKWCNMPCFIIGLAGPWICVLGAVYVEKPLVEPLTNLIPLIPVNDRDHLKKIARLFMALRLEDFELEYKEKLVDDSYKLLWKAETKDKQMIIVKFTHRYNKEAHDLCYGIGKAPRLFYVSDKQCGLHMIVMEFVEGQILRDCVHLAQSDYEVIINDIEEAVLHLHGKNLVFADLRDSNILVTRDSEGYHGILIDFDWVGRENVECYPLFINLDIAWPTGVEIMNH
;
A
#
# COMPACT_ATOMS: atom_id res chain seq x y z
N MET A 1 14.32 20.29 -54.12
CA MET A 1 13.04 19.60 -53.85
C MET A 1 13.03 19.28 -52.37
N SER A 2 12.24 20.01 -51.59
CA SER A 2 12.14 19.87 -50.14
C SER A 2 11.33 18.62 -49.81
N ILE A 3 11.95 17.65 -49.14
CA ILE A 3 11.25 16.51 -48.54
C ILE A 3 10.87 16.98 -47.12
N ASP A 4 9.69 17.58 -47.00
CA ASP A 4 9.09 17.98 -45.73
C ASP A 4 8.68 16.73 -44.94
N GLY A 5 9.54 16.27 -44.03
CA GLY A 5 9.21 15.25 -43.04
C GLY A 5 8.84 15.91 -41.71
N THR A 6 7.61 15.76 -41.24
CA THR A 6 7.04 16.40 -40.03
C THR A 6 7.83 16.13 -38.74
N PRO A 7 8.59 17.06 -38.16
CA PRO A 7 9.39 16.82 -36.95
C PRO A 7 8.54 16.21 -35.81
N ILE A 8 8.99 15.11 -35.21
CA ILE A 8 8.38 14.56 -33.99
C ILE A 8 9.08 15.17 -32.79
N ILE A 9 8.32 15.91 -31.99
CA ILE A 9 8.78 16.58 -30.77
C ILE A 9 8.43 15.68 -29.59
N LEU A 10 9.45 15.15 -28.90
CA LEU A 10 9.27 14.44 -27.63
C LEU A 10 9.54 15.40 -26.47
N TRP A 11 8.58 15.52 -25.56
CA TRP A 11 8.69 16.31 -24.34
C TRP A 11 9.17 15.39 -23.22
N CYS A 12 10.43 15.54 -22.81
CA CYS A 12 11.00 14.77 -21.73
C CYS A 12 11.08 15.63 -20.47
N PHE A 13 10.53 15.11 -19.37
CA PHE A 13 10.56 15.76 -18.07
C PHE A 13 11.78 15.28 -17.29
N VAL A 14 12.57 16.20 -16.74
CA VAL A 14 13.56 15.89 -15.71
C VAL A 14 12.86 15.99 -14.36
N GLN A 15 12.82 14.89 -13.61
CA GLN A 15 12.17 14.89 -12.29
C GLN A 15 12.93 15.83 -11.33
N GLY A 16 12.24 16.82 -10.77
CA GLY A 16 12.80 17.80 -9.82
C GLY A 16 13.06 19.20 -10.37
N SER A 17 12.86 19.42 -11.68
CA SER A 17 12.94 20.74 -12.31
C SER A 17 11.74 21.00 -13.20
N SER A 18 11.23 22.24 -13.23
CA SER A 18 10.20 22.68 -14.17
C SER A 18 10.75 22.98 -15.58
N SER A 19 12.02 22.69 -15.83
CA SER A 19 12.70 22.99 -17.09
C SER A 19 12.49 21.87 -18.10
N ILE A 20 11.99 22.25 -19.27
CA ILE A 20 11.74 21.37 -20.42
C ILE A 20 12.94 21.49 -21.37
N PHE A 21 13.48 20.38 -21.87
CA PHE A 21 14.43 20.42 -22.99
C PHE A 21 13.98 19.56 -24.17
N LYS A 22 14.46 19.91 -25.36
CA LYS A 22 14.04 19.35 -26.64
C LYS A 22 15.11 18.41 -27.20
N VAL A 23 14.71 17.26 -27.74
CA VAL A 23 15.61 16.32 -28.45
C VAL A 23 15.15 16.21 -29.90
N ASN A 24 16.08 16.41 -30.83
CA ASN A 24 15.87 16.27 -32.27
C ASN A 24 16.68 15.06 -32.79
N ILE A 25 16.07 14.30 -33.69
CA ILE A 25 16.63 13.10 -34.32
C ILE A 25 16.56 13.38 -35.85
N GLY A 26 17.65 13.28 -36.62
CA GLY A 26 17.69 13.68 -38.06
C GLY A 26 17.13 12.64 -39.08
N THR A 27 17.70 12.50 -40.30
CA THR A 27 17.53 11.54 -41.47
C THR A 27 18.63 10.46 -41.92
N ASN A 28 18.66 9.17 -41.47
CA ASN A 28 19.53 7.99 -41.88
C ASN A 28 19.82 6.92 -40.76
N ASN A 29 18.94 6.68 -39.80
CA ASN A 29 19.18 5.68 -38.73
C ASN A 29 17.92 4.88 -38.46
N ASP A 30 18.03 3.58 -38.15
CA ASP A 30 16.87 2.70 -37.96
C ASP A 30 16.81 2.05 -36.56
N ILE A 31 15.80 1.20 -36.36
CA ILE A 31 15.47 0.63 -35.04
C ILE A 31 16.41 -0.51 -34.62
N ASP A 32 17.14 -1.15 -35.54
CA ASP A 32 18.10 -2.20 -35.24
C ASP A 32 19.45 -1.60 -34.79
N ASP A 33 19.83 -0.44 -35.32
CA ASP A 33 20.97 0.37 -34.83
C ASP A 33 20.76 0.81 -33.36
N LEU A 34 19.53 1.20 -33.01
CA LEU A 34 19.15 1.55 -31.64
C LEU A 34 19.23 0.35 -30.69
N LYS A 35 18.92 -0.87 -31.15
CA LYS A 35 19.00 -2.09 -30.34
C LYS A 35 20.45 -2.53 -30.10
N GLU A 36 21.34 -2.30 -31.06
CA GLU A 36 22.76 -2.62 -30.93
C GLU A 36 23.46 -1.65 -29.96
N ALA A 37 23.12 -0.36 -29.99
CA ALA A 37 23.62 0.65 -29.06
C ALA A 37 23.13 0.46 -27.60
N ILE A 38 21.94 -0.12 -27.40
CA ILE A 38 21.36 -0.45 -26.08
C ILE A 38 21.95 -1.76 -25.50
N LYS A 39 22.46 -2.66 -26.34
CA LYS A 39 23.00 -3.96 -25.90
C LYS A 39 24.40 -3.90 -25.29
N ASN A 40 25.16 -2.83 -25.54
CA ASN A 40 26.44 -2.61 -24.87
C ASN A 40 26.17 -1.93 -23.51
N ASP A 41 26.41 -2.67 -22.42
CA ASP A 41 26.17 -2.31 -21.02
C ASP A 41 26.90 -1.04 -20.52
N ASP A 42 27.75 -0.43 -21.34
CA ASP A 42 28.62 0.68 -20.94
C ASP A 42 28.02 2.09 -21.15
N ASN A 43 26.79 2.21 -21.65
CA ASN A 43 26.16 3.51 -21.92
C ASN A 43 25.44 4.13 -20.69
N GLU A 44 26.10 4.07 -19.53
CA GLU A 44 25.70 4.83 -18.34
C GLU A 44 26.20 6.28 -18.44
N LEU A 45 25.29 7.27 -18.37
CA LEU A 45 25.65 8.68 -18.25
C LEU A 45 26.11 8.95 -16.80
N LYS A 46 27.43 8.92 -16.58
CA LYS A 46 28.07 9.05 -15.26
C LYS A 46 28.32 10.50 -14.79
N ASP A 47 28.05 11.52 -15.62
CA ASP A 47 28.34 12.92 -15.29
C ASP A 47 27.33 13.91 -15.92
N GLU A 48 26.94 14.93 -15.14
CA GLU A 48 25.88 15.92 -15.40
C GLU A 48 26.23 16.91 -16.52
N ARG A 49 27.47 16.91 -17.01
CA ARG A 49 27.97 17.84 -18.05
C ARG A 49 28.07 17.24 -19.46
N SER A 50 27.68 15.97 -19.64
CA SER A 50 27.68 15.33 -20.96
C SER A 50 26.41 15.71 -21.74
N THR A 51 26.57 16.42 -22.86
CA THR A 51 25.42 16.73 -23.74
C THR A 51 25.16 15.57 -24.70
N ILE A 52 23.86 15.24 -24.89
CA ILE A 52 23.32 14.14 -25.71
C ILE A 52 23.94 14.05 -27.13
N VAL A 53 24.41 15.17 -27.68
CA VAL A 53 25.04 15.26 -29.00
C VAL A 53 26.36 14.49 -29.08
N ASN A 54 27.12 14.38 -27.98
CA ASN A 54 28.37 13.63 -27.96
C ASN A 54 28.15 12.10 -27.84
N THR A 55 26.97 11.68 -27.38
CA THR A 55 26.67 10.27 -27.09
C THR A 55 25.92 9.57 -28.24
N PHE A 56 25.18 10.31 -29.07
CA PHE A 56 24.35 9.74 -30.13
C PHE A 56 24.61 10.41 -31.48
N PHE A 57 25.82 10.22 -32.00
CA PHE A 57 26.20 10.70 -33.33
C PHE A 57 25.44 9.91 -34.40
N GLY A 58 24.50 10.57 -35.08
CA GLY A 58 23.91 10.06 -36.31
C GLY A 58 22.47 9.54 -36.25
N ILE A 59 21.77 9.50 -35.11
CA ILE A 59 20.42 8.88 -35.07
C ILE A 59 19.36 9.79 -35.68
N GLU A 60 18.46 9.19 -36.45
CA GLU A 60 17.64 9.86 -37.44
C GLU A 60 16.20 9.26 -37.61
N GLY A 61 15.33 9.52 -36.61
CA GLY A 61 13.84 9.49 -36.58
C GLY A 61 13.16 8.19 -36.08
N ARG A 62 12.03 8.14 -35.34
CA ARG A 62 11.21 9.12 -34.59
C ARG A 62 10.38 8.51 -33.42
N ASN A 63 10.80 7.40 -32.81
CA ASN A 63 10.23 6.96 -31.53
C ASN A 63 11.32 6.32 -30.66
N ILE A 64 11.95 7.15 -29.83
CA ILE A 64 12.87 6.69 -28.79
C ILE A 64 12.00 6.28 -27.60
N ARG A 65 12.05 4.99 -27.24
CA ARG A 65 11.44 4.50 -26.00
C ARG A 65 12.50 4.47 -24.91
N VAL A 66 12.49 5.51 -24.07
CA VAL A 66 13.34 5.60 -22.89
C VAL A 66 12.68 4.81 -21.76
N VAL A 67 13.29 3.71 -21.34
CA VAL A 67 12.86 2.98 -20.14
C VAL A 67 13.63 3.54 -18.96
N ILE A 68 12.98 4.45 -18.22
CA ILE A 68 13.51 4.92 -16.95
C ILE A 68 13.17 3.85 -15.91
N LYS A 69 14.17 3.09 -15.46
CA LYS A 69 14.05 2.32 -14.21
C LYS A 69 13.97 3.33 -13.07
N ILE A 70 12.76 3.60 -12.60
CA ILE A 70 12.56 4.33 -11.36
C ILE A 70 13.12 3.43 -10.26
N PRO A 71 14.14 3.87 -9.50
CA PRO A 71 14.46 3.18 -8.26
C PRO A 71 13.21 3.29 -7.39
N VAL A 72 12.61 2.16 -7.01
CA VAL A 72 11.50 2.12 -6.04
C VAL A 72 11.95 2.61 -4.65
N ASN A 73 13.20 3.06 -4.51
CA ASN A 73 13.75 3.81 -3.40
C ASN A 73 13.56 5.34 -3.52
N VAL A 74 12.34 5.79 -3.81
CA VAL A 74 11.94 7.08 -3.21
C VAL A 74 11.36 6.74 -1.84
N ALA A 75 12.26 6.50 -0.87
CA ALA A 75 11.95 6.96 0.48
C ALA A 75 11.51 8.41 0.28
N PHE A 76 10.26 8.75 0.59
CA PHE A 76 9.83 10.15 0.66
C PHE A 76 10.19 10.62 2.07
N PRO A 77 11.39 11.14 2.32
CA PRO A 77 11.76 11.59 3.64
C PRO A 77 11.09 12.97 3.72
N ASN A 78 10.03 13.11 4.54
CA ASN A 78 9.29 14.34 4.82
C ASN A 78 7.92 14.59 4.14
N LEU A 79 7.21 13.59 3.59
CA LEU A 79 5.83 13.84 3.07
C LEU A 79 4.74 13.87 4.16
N TYR A 80 5.02 13.42 5.38
CA TYR A 80 4.09 13.56 6.52
C TYR A 80 4.18 14.94 7.19
N ARG A 81 4.49 15.99 6.41
CA ARG A 81 4.35 17.38 6.87
C ARG A 81 2.88 17.60 7.21
N THR A 82 2.61 17.61 8.52
CA THR A 82 1.42 18.13 9.21
C THR A 82 0.34 18.56 8.24
N SER A 83 -0.67 17.70 8.10
CA SER A 83 -1.89 17.87 7.32
C SER A 83 -2.52 19.26 7.54
N LYS A 84 -2.01 20.26 6.79
CA LYS A 84 -2.21 21.70 7.05
C LYS A 84 -3.69 22.08 7.00
N ASN A 85 -4.49 21.29 6.29
CA ASN A 85 -5.90 21.53 6.06
C ASN A 85 -6.84 20.80 7.03
N VAL A 86 -6.35 19.96 7.96
CA VAL A 86 -7.24 19.20 8.89
C VAL A 86 -8.13 20.13 9.70
N LYS A 87 -7.53 21.14 10.35
CA LYS A 87 -8.28 22.12 11.14
C LYS A 87 -9.28 22.92 10.30
N LYS A 88 -8.98 23.13 9.01
CA LYS A 88 -9.84 23.84 8.06
C LYS A 88 -11.03 22.98 7.65
N ILE A 89 -10.78 21.78 7.13
CA ILE A 89 -11.82 20.82 6.71
C ILE A 89 -12.73 20.41 7.88
N ARG A 90 -12.17 20.29 9.10
CA ARG A 90 -12.97 20.01 10.30
C ARG A 90 -14.10 21.02 10.49
N LYS A 91 -13.83 22.31 10.22
CA LYS A 91 -14.79 23.41 10.36
C LYS A 91 -15.81 23.50 9.22
N TYR A 92 -15.59 22.79 8.12
CA TYR A 92 -16.53 22.79 7.00
C TYR A 92 -17.87 22.15 7.40
N PRO A 93 -18.97 22.41 6.66
CA PRO A 93 -20.29 21.85 6.94
C PRO A 93 -20.33 20.32 6.98
N SER A 94 -21.51 19.76 7.30
CA SER A 94 -21.76 18.32 7.20
C SER A 94 -21.46 17.81 5.78
N PRO A 95 -21.13 16.52 5.59
CA PRO A 95 -20.85 15.99 4.25
C PRO A 95 -21.94 16.29 3.22
N SER A 96 -23.21 16.13 3.60
CA SER A 96 -24.36 16.42 2.73
C SER A 96 -24.51 17.90 2.34
N SER A 97 -24.12 18.83 3.22
CA SER A 97 -24.14 20.26 2.93
C SER A 97 -22.92 20.66 2.11
N PHE A 98 -21.74 20.15 2.47
CA PHE A 98 -20.48 20.42 1.79
C PHE A 98 -20.51 19.87 0.34
N ALA A 99 -21.16 18.73 0.09
CA ALA A 99 -21.29 18.15 -1.24
C ALA A 99 -22.25 18.90 -2.20
N GLN A 100 -22.99 19.90 -1.72
CA GLN A 100 -23.87 20.69 -2.58
C GLN A 100 -23.04 21.54 -3.56
N ILE A 101 -23.50 21.65 -4.80
CA ILE A 101 -22.77 22.34 -5.88
C ILE A 101 -22.37 23.78 -5.52
N SER A 102 -23.25 24.51 -4.83
CA SER A 102 -22.98 25.89 -4.38
C SER A 102 -21.76 25.99 -3.47
N ASN A 103 -21.55 24.98 -2.62
CA ASN A 103 -20.48 24.92 -1.64
C ASN A 103 -19.22 24.27 -2.24
N LEU A 104 -19.41 23.24 -3.07
CA LEU A 104 -18.32 22.51 -3.71
C LEU A 104 -17.40 23.44 -4.52
N ASN A 105 -17.98 24.43 -5.21
CA ASN A 105 -17.21 25.43 -5.95
C ASN A 105 -16.24 26.21 -5.05
N GLU A 106 -16.71 26.71 -3.90
CA GLU A 106 -15.88 27.46 -2.96
C GLU A 106 -14.69 26.62 -2.47
N TYR A 107 -14.94 25.39 -2.07
CA TYR A 107 -13.93 24.55 -1.42
C TYR A 107 -13.01 23.79 -2.38
N GLN A 108 -13.47 23.47 -3.59
CA GLN A 108 -12.62 22.90 -4.65
C GLN A 108 -11.80 24.00 -5.34
N ILE A 109 -12.41 25.10 -5.74
CA ILE A 109 -11.75 26.09 -6.61
C ILE A 109 -10.92 27.08 -5.81
N LYS A 110 -11.48 27.68 -4.75
CA LYS A 110 -10.78 28.73 -3.99
C LYS A 110 -9.83 28.14 -2.97
N ASP A 111 -10.29 27.14 -2.24
CA ASP A 111 -9.53 26.57 -1.14
C ASP A 111 -8.64 25.39 -1.54
N GLN A 112 -8.98 24.70 -2.65
CA GLN A 112 -8.44 23.39 -3.04
C GLN A 112 -8.23 22.47 -1.83
N ALA A 113 -9.19 22.46 -0.91
CA ALA A 113 -9.03 21.78 0.38
C ALA A 113 -9.15 20.25 0.27
N PHE A 114 -9.66 19.77 -0.86
CA PHE A 114 -9.95 18.38 -1.17
C PHE A 114 -9.80 18.20 -2.68
N LEU A 115 -9.33 17.06 -3.17
CA LEU A 115 -9.12 16.83 -4.61
C LEU A 115 -10.00 15.69 -5.12
N ILE A 116 -10.86 16.01 -6.09
CA ILE A 116 -11.74 15.06 -6.79
C ILE A 116 -11.64 15.19 -8.32
N TYR A 117 -10.56 15.78 -8.83
CA TYR A 117 -10.34 15.97 -10.27
C TYR A 117 -11.38 16.88 -10.94
N ARG A 118 -12.05 17.73 -10.15
CA ARG A 118 -13.00 18.74 -10.64
C ARG A 118 -12.89 20.04 -9.83
N PRO A 119 -12.60 21.19 -10.46
CA PRO A 119 -12.32 21.38 -11.89
C PRO A 119 -10.97 20.75 -12.30
N SER A 120 -10.61 20.81 -13.59
CA SER A 120 -9.44 20.13 -14.18
C SER A 120 -8.10 20.45 -13.52
N GLU A 121 -8.03 21.53 -12.76
CA GLU A 121 -6.85 21.97 -12.02
C GLU A 121 -6.71 21.25 -10.66
N CYS A 122 -7.77 20.57 -10.19
CA CYS A 122 -7.82 19.84 -8.92
C CYS A 122 -7.36 18.37 -9.07
N VAL A 123 -6.23 18.18 -9.72
CA VAL A 123 -5.60 16.89 -10.02
C VAL A 123 -4.41 16.63 -9.09
N SER A 124 -4.06 15.36 -8.88
CA SER A 124 -2.87 14.94 -8.13
C SER A 124 -2.14 13.82 -8.88
N ILE A 125 -1.13 13.26 -8.24
CA ILE A 125 -0.52 11.99 -8.65
C ILE A 125 -1.61 10.89 -8.57
N PRO A 126 -1.68 9.96 -9.55
CA PRO A 126 -2.66 8.88 -9.55
C PRO A 126 -2.67 8.04 -8.26
N LEU A 127 -3.86 7.66 -7.77
CA LEU A 127 -4.02 6.86 -6.54
C LEU A 127 -3.24 5.55 -6.53
N LYS A 128 -3.10 4.90 -7.69
CA LYS A 128 -2.38 3.64 -7.85
C LYS A 128 -0.91 3.72 -7.42
N LEU A 129 -0.33 4.92 -7.44
CA LEU A 129 1.04 5.16 -7.01
C LEU A 129 1.17 5.35 -5.50
N TYR A 130 0.06 5.63 -4.81
CA TYR A 130 0.03 5.77 -3.34
C TYR A 130 -0.23 4.44 -2.61
N ASN A 131 -0.96 3.52 -3.23
CA ASN A 131 -1.21 2.19 -2.65
C ASN A 131 -1.51 1.14 -3.76
N SER A 132 -0.85 -0.01 -3.67
CA SER A 132 -0.98 -1.11 -4.63
C SER A 132 -2.36 -1.78 -4.61
N ALA A 133 -3.13 -1.69 -3.52
CA ALA A 133 -4.49 -2.23 -3.45
C ALA A 133 -5.40 -1.62 -4.54
N PHE A 134 -5.25 -0.34 -4.87
CA PHE A 134 -6.00 0.28 -5.97
C PHE A 134 -5.60 -0.29 -7.33
N CYS A 135 -4.31 -0.56 -7.53
CA CYS A 135 -3.80 -1.21 -8.74
C CYS A 135 -4.34 -2.66 -8.86
N ASN A 136 -4.29 -3.41 -7.76
CA ASN A 136 -4.78 -4.79 -7.70
C ASN A 136 -6.29 -4.86 -7.95
N PHE A 137 -7.07 -3.95 -7.35
CA PHE A 137 -8.50 -3.84 -7.61
C PHE A 137 -8.78 -3.65 -9.11
N GLN A 138 -8.11 -2.69 -9.76
CA GLN A 138 -8.34 -2.43 -11.19
C GLN A 138 -7.88 -3.59 -12.06
N LYS A 139 -6.73 -4.19 -11.77
CA LYS A 139 -6.24 -5.39 -12.46
C LYS A 139 -7.27 -6.53 -12.40
N ASN A 140 -7.84 -6.79 -11.23
CA ASN A 140 -8.85 -7.85 -11.05
C ASN A 140 -10.18 -7.48 -11.71
N PHE A 141 -10.64 -6.24 -11.56
CA PHE A 141 -11.88 -5.76 -12.16
C PHE A 141 -11.86 -5.83 -13.70
N GLU A 142 -10.73 -5.46 -14.32
CA GLU A 142 -10.52 -5.45 -15.76
C GLU A 142 -10.21 -6.85 -16.32
N ASN A 143 -9.79 -7.80 -15.49
CA ASN A 143 -9.46 -9.15 -15.91
C ASN A 143 -10.71 -9.95 -16.32
N LYS A 144 -11.05 -9.92 -17.61
CA LYS A 144 -12.20 -10.68 -18.15
C LYS A 144 -12.10 -12.20 -17.98
N GLN A 145 -10.91 -12.73 -17.72
CA GLN A 145 -10.65 -14.15 -17.50
C GLN A 145 -10.67 -14.55 -16.02
N LEU A 146 -10.92 -13.60 -15.11
CA LEU A 146 -10.97 -13.86 -13.68
C LEU A 146 -12.07 -14.89 -13.38
N LEU A 147 -11.66 -16.03 -12.81
CA LEU A 147 -12.55 -17.12 -12.46
C LEU A 147 -13.40 -16.73 -11.26
N VAL A 148 -14.71 -16.83 -11.41
CA VAL A 148 -15.69 -16.51 -10.37
C VAL A 148 -16.55 -17.75 -10.16
N ASP A 149 -16.70 -18.18 -8.92
CA ASP A 149 -17.49 -19.38 -8.60
C ASP A 149 -18.99 -19.19 -8.82
N LYS A 150 -19.68 -20.31 -9.05
CA LYS A 150 -21.13 -20.34 -9.29
C LYS A 150 -21.94 -19.74 -8.12
N SER A 151 -21.52 -20.01 -6.89
CA SER A 151 -22.13 -19.43 -5.67
C SER A 151 -22.02 -17.91 -5.67
N TYR A 152 -20.88 -17.38 -6.12
CA TYR A 152 -20.61 -15.95 -6.19
C TYR A 152 -21.43 -15.26 -7.27
N TYR A 153 -21.62 -15.91 -8.43
CA TYR A 153 -22.57 -15.43 -9.44
C TYR A 153 -24.01 -15.41 -8.92
N GLN A 154 -24.41 -16.42 -8.15
CA GLN A 154 -25.74 -16.48 -7.55
C GLN A 154 -25.96 -15.35 -6.53
N TRP A 155 -24.94 -15.08 -5.70
CA TRP A 155 -24.94 -13.94 -4.80
C TRP A 155 -24.99 -12.61 -5.56
N THR A 156 -24.19 -12.45 -6.61
CA THR A 156 -24.14 -11.25 -7.45
C THR A 156 -25.51 -10.98 -8.10
N LEU A 157 -26.17 -12.02 -8.63
CA LEU A 157 -27.52 -11.92 -9.18
C LEU A 157 -28.55 -11.51 -8.13
N ASN A 158 -28.42 -12.00 -6.90
CA ASN A 158 -29.28 -11.59 -5.80
C ASN A 158 -29.05 -10.11 -5.46
N CYS A 159 -27.81 -9.68 -5.32
CA CYS A 159 -27.45 -8.27 -5.08
C CYS A 159 -28.01 -7.34 -6.19
N ILE A 160 -27.87 -7.72 -7.46
CA ILE A 160 -28.43 -6.97 -8.60
C ILE A 160 -29.94 -6.83 -8.47
N LYS A 161 -30.66 -7.91 -8.16
CA LYS A 161 -32.12 -7.86 -8.01
C LYS A 161 -32.52 -6.94 -6.86
N THR A 162 -31.87 -7.09 -5.70
CA THR A 162 -32.14 -6.26 -4.53
C THR A 162 -31.88 -4.78 -4.82
N MET A 163 -30.78 -4.42 -5.48
CA MET A 163 -30.46 -3.01 -5.76
C MET A 163 -31.29 -2.39 -6.89
N ALA A 164 -31.89 -3.22 -7.75
CA ALA A 164 -32.84 -2.82 -8.77
C ALA A 164 -34.23 -2.50 -8.22
N ASP A 165 -34.57 -2.95 -7.01
CA ASP A 165 -35.87 -2.68 -6.40
C ASP A 165 -36.07 -1.18 -6.11
N ILE A 166 -37.34 -0.78 -6.15
CA ILE A 166 -37.77 0.59 -5.81
C ILE A 166 -38.05 0.65 -4.31
N TYR A 167 -37.34 1.52 -3.61
CA TYR A 167 -37.45 1.66 -2.17
C TYR A 167 -38.24 2.90 -1.78
N SER A 168 -39.14 2.76 -0.80
CA SER A 168 -39.95 3.88 -0.30
C SER A 168 -39.13 4.95 0.44
N ASN A 169 -37.94 4.60 0.95
CA ASN A 169 -37.03 5.54 1.63
C ASN A 169 -35.56 5.06 1.63
N GLU A 170 -34.66 6.02 1.82
CA GLU A 170 -33.20 5.83 1.77
C GLU A 170 -32.69 4.85 2.83
N LYS A 171 -33.31 4.82 4.02
CA LYS A 171 -32.88 3.94 5.12
C LYS A 171 -33.10 2.46 4.81
N LEU A 172 -34.21 2.11 4.15
CA LEU A 172 -34.48 0.72 3.77
C LEU A 172 -33.46 0.24 2.74
N ARG A 173 -33.20 1.04 1.71
CA ARG A 173 -32.20 0.74 0.70
C ARG A 173 -30.79 0.63 1.28
N GLN A 174 -30.42 1.56 2.17
CA GLN A 174 -29.17 1.51 2.94
C GLN A 174 -29.04 0.19 3.70
N ARG A 175 -30.08 -0.23 4.40
CA ARG A 175 -30.10 -1.50 5.14
C ARG A 175 -29.85 -2.67 4.22
N GLU A 176 -30.63 -2.81 3.15
CA GLU A 176 -30.49 -3.92 2.20
C GLU A 176 -29.10 -3.97 1.56
N PHE A 177 -28.55 -2.82 1.17
CA PHE A 177 -27.20 -2.78 0.61
C PHE A 177 -26.13 -3.14 1.63
N HIS A 178 -26.22 -2.63 2.86
CA HIS A 178 -25.29 -2.97 3.93
C HIS A 178 -25.35 -4.47 4.29
N GLU A 179 -26.52 -5.10 4.25
CA GLU A 179 -26.64 -6.56 4.41
C GLU A 179 -25.87 -7.28 3.29
N LYS A 180 -26.04 -6.88 2.02
CA LYS A 180 -25.28 -7.46 0.90
C LYS A 180 -23.78 -7.30 1.10
N ILE A 181 -23.32 -6.11 1.46
CA ILE A 181 -21.90 -5.86 1.72
C ILE A 181 -21.41 -6.70 2.91
N ARG A 182 -22.19 -6.87 3.98
CA ARG A 182 -21.80 -7.74 5.10
C ARG A 182 -21.71 -9.22 4.70
N GLU A 183 -22.61 -9.70 3.84
CA GLU A 183 -22.50 -11.05 3.27
C GLU A 183 -21.24 -11.21 2.42
N LEU A 184 -20.84 -10.14 1.71
CA LEU A 184 -19.68 -10.11 0.82
C LEU A 184 -18.34 -10.08 1.58
N PHE A 185 -18.25 -9.18 2.56
CA PHE A 185 -17.09 -9.01 3.42
C PHE A 185 -17.40 -9.69 4.74
N ARG A 186 -16.96 -10.94 4.90
CA ARG A 186 -16.84 -11.56 6.23
C ARG A 186 -15.94 -10.67 7.10
N GLU A 187 -16.08 -10.73 8.43
CA GLU A 187 -15.57 -9.77 9.43
C GLU A 187 -14.06 -9.41 9.41
N GLU A 188 -13.28 -9.84 8.41
CA GLU A 188 -11.82 -9.94 8.42
C GLU A 188 -11.10 -9.17 7.29
N SER A 189 -11.79 -8.41 6.44
CA SER A 189 -11.11 -7.63 5.38
C SER A 189 -10.64 -6.25 5.87
N ILE A 190 -9.34 -6.11 6.14
CA ILE A 190 -8.70 -4.87 6.64
C ILE A 190 -8.38 -3.90 5.49
N LEU A 191 -9.42 -3.37 4.85
CA LEU A 191 -9.33 -2.05 4.20
C LEU A 191 -10.56 -1.24 4.59
N TYR A 192 -10.37 0.02 4.98
CA TYR A 192 -11.51 0.88 5.34
C TYR A 192 -12.42 1.04 4.12
N LEU A 193 -13.63 0.51 4.23
CA LEU A 193 -14.68 0.65 3.23
C LEU A 193 -15.66 1.73 3.70
N LEU A 194 -15.75 2.84 2.96
CA LEU A 194 -16.76 3.87 3.21
C LEU A 194 -17.90 3.69 2.21
N ILE A 195 -19.13 3.72 2.69
CA ILE A 195 -20.31 3.48 1.87
C ILE A 195 -21.28 4.66 2.02
N GLU A 196 -21.66 5.25 0.90
CA GLU A 196 -22.70 6.27 0.81
C GLU A 196 -23.81 5.76 -0.12
N VAL A 197 -25.03 5.65 0.41
CA VAL A 197 -26.19 5.14 -0.33
C VAL A 197 -27.29 6.20 -0.38
N LYS A 198 -27.76 6.48 -1.58
CA LYS A 198 -28.93 7.33 -1.87
C LYS A 198 -30.03 6.54 -2.53
N ASN A 199 -31.26 7.01 -2.33
CA ASN A 199 -32.43 6.40 -2.97
C ASN A 199 -32.35 6.47 -4.48
N GLU A 200 -32.03 7.64 -5.02
CA GLU A 200 -31.87 7.87 -6.46
C GLU A 200 -30.80 8.92 -6.72
N ILE A 201 -30.27 8.94 -7.95
CA ILE A 201 -29.40 10.03 -8.41
C ILE A 201 -30.14 11.36 -8.27
N GLY A 202 -29.49 12.37 -7.69
CA GLY A 202 -30.07 13.69 -7.45
C GLY A 202 -30.82 13.84 -6.12
N THR A 203 -31.02 12.76 -5.36
CA THR A 203 -31.56 12.83 -4.00
C THR A 203 -30.60 13.61 -3.10
N GLY A 204 -31.12 14.54 -2.28
CA GLY A 204 -30.29 15.32 -1.35
C GLY A 204 -29.50 16.48 -1.98
N LYS A 205 -29.79 16.83 -3.25
CA LYS A 205 -29.18 17.97 -3.99
C LYS A 205 -27.65 17.92 -4.10
N CYS A 206 -27.07 16.74 -3.95
CA CYS A 206 -25.63 16.52 -4.10
C CYS A 206 -25.38 15.20 -4.84
N ASP A 207 -24.19 15.11 -5.43
CA ASP A 207 -23.74 13.88 -6.05
C ASP A 207 -23.31 12.89 -4.95
N PRO A 208 -23.79 11.64 -4.98
CA PRO A 208 -23.50 10.63 -3.96
C PRO A 208 -22.01 10.31 -3.85
N THR A 209 -21.27 10.30 -4.96
CA THR A 209 -19.84 10.01 -4.96
C THR A 209 -19.06 11.16 -4.34
N ASN A 210 -19.41 12.41 -4.63
CA ASN A 210 -18.83 13.59 -3.98
C ASN A 210 -19.14 13.63 -2.49
N GLN A 211 -20.37 13.29 -2.10
CA GLN A 211 -20.74 13.23 -0.69
C GLN A 211 -19.92 12.17 0.06
N ALA A 212 -19.75 10.98 -0.52
CA ALA A 212 -18.93 9.92 0.04
C ALA A 212 -17.45 10.33 0.18
N ALA A 213 -16.92 10.97 -0.86
CA ALA A 213 -15.56 11.50 -0.92
C ALA A 213 -15.33 12.55 0.20
N ILE A 214 -16.33 13.40 0.44
CA ILE A 214 -16.31 14.37 1.55
C ILE A 214 -16.47 13.68 2.92
N SER A 215 -17.26 12.62 3.03
CA SER A 215 -17.37 11.83 4.26
C SER A 215 -16.02 11.27 4.66
N PHE A 216 -15.22 10.76 3.72
CA PHE A 216 -13.82 10.35 3.96
C PHE A 216 -12.98 11.50 4.50
N ALA A 217 -13.01 12.67 3.83
CA ALA A 217 -12.27 13.85 4.25
C ALA A 217 -12.68 14.32 5.66
N LYS A 218 -13.98 14.32 5.98
CA LYS A 218 -14.51 14.73 7.29
C LYS A 218 -14.19 13.71 8.37
N PHE A 219 -14.20 12.41 8.07
CA PHE A 219 -13.94 11.35 9.05
C PHE A 219 -12.53 11.44 9.62
N TYR A 220 -11.50 11.47 8.77
CA TYR A 220 -10.10 11.50 9.22
C TYR A 220 -9.67 12.86 9.76
N THR A 221 -10.44 13.92 9.52
CA THR A 221 -10.18 15.24 10.11
C THR A 221 -10.81 15.42 11.48
N GLN A 222 -11.57 14.45 12.02
CA GLN A 222 -12.05 14.47 13.40
C GLN A 222 -10.88 14.33 14.39
N SER A 223 -10.94 15.01 15.55
CA SER A 223 -9.85 15.00 16.54
C SER A 223 -9.41 13.59 16.95
N LYS A 224 -10.36 12.64 17.04
CA LYS A 224 -10.08 11.24 17.39
C LYS A 224 -9.34 10.44 16.31
N ASN A 225 -9.48 10.82 15.04
CA ASN A 225 -8.93 10.08 13.89
C ASN A 225 -7.71 10.78 13.30
N GLU A 226 -7.53 12.09 13.56
CA GLU A 226 -6.42 12.90 13.02
C GLU A 226 -5.05 12.33 13.36
N GLN A 227 -4.89 11.69 14.53
CA GLN A 227 -3.62 11.08 14.91
C GLN A 227 -3.17 10.03 13.89
N MET A 228 -4.11 9.31 13.29
CA MET A 228 -3.80 8.28 12.30
C MET A 228 -3.10 8.89 11.06
N LEU A 229 -3.45 10.13 10.68
CA LEU A 229 -2.85 10.85 9.53
C LEU A 229 -1.37 11.19 9.71
N LYS A 230 -0.83 11.06 10.93
CA LYS A 230 0.61 11.19 11.19
C LYS A 230 1.40 9.95 10.75
N TRP A 231 0.72 8.81 10.64
CA TRP A 231 1.34 7.50 10.49
C TRP A 231 1.18 6.92 9.09
N CYS A 232 0.04 7.16 8.44
CA CYS A 232 -0.15 6.76 7.05
C CYS A 232 -1.13 7.66 6.31
N ASN A 233 -1.18 7.47 4.99
CA ASN A 233 -2.04 8.22 4.07
C ASN A 233 -3.47 7.64 3.95
N MET A 234 -3.93 6.79 4.87
CA MET A 234 -5.31 6.28 4.91
C MET A 234 -5.90 5.81 3.56
N PRO A 235 -5.30 4.80 2.90
CA PRO A 235 -5.92 4.20 1.73
C PRO A 235 -7.30 3.62 2.07
N CYS A 236 -8.32 4.00 1.31
CA CYS A 236 -9.71 3.62 1.54
C CYS A 236 -10.42 3.38 0.21
N PHE A 237 -11.22 2.31 0.12
CA PHE A 237 -12.21 2.17 -0.95
C PHE A 237 -13.50 2.87 -0.52
N ILE A 238 -14.11 3.59 -1.45
CA ILE A 238 -15.38 4.28 -1.24
C ILE A 238 -16.39 3.70 -2.24
N ILE A 239 -17.56 3.30 -1.75
CA ILE A 239 -18.69 2.90 -2.59
C ILE A 239 -19.74 4.01 -2.55
N GLY A 240 -19.99 4.62 -3.70
CA GLY A 240 -21.17 5.45 -3.92
C GLY A 240 -22.26 4.64 -4.60
N LEU A 241 -23.43 4.54 -3.98
CA LEU A 241 -24.62 3.91 -4.53
C LEU A 241 -25.77 4.93 -4.60
N ALA A 242 -26.42 5.09 -5.75
CA ALA A 242 -27.62 5.91 -5.86
C ALA A 242 -28.58 5.32 -6.88
N GLY A 243 -29.80 4.99 -6.48
CA GLY A 243 -30.61 4.10 -7.32
C GLY A 243 -29.83 2.80 -7.59
N PRO A 244 -30.06 2.12 -8.71
CA PRO A 244 -29.27 0.93 -9.01
C PRO A 244 -27.80 1.25 -9.38
N TRP A 245 -27.34 2.50 -9.35
CA TRP A 245 -26.03 2.88 -9.87
C TRP A 245 -24.96 2.80 -8.79
N ILE A 246 -23.95 1.94 -8.99
CA ILE A 246 -22.79 1.80 -8.10
C ILE A 246 -21.53 2.40 -8.74
N CYS A 247 -20.69 3.03 -7.94
CA CYS A 247 -19.35 3.50 -8.31
C CYS A 247 -18.36 3.18 -7.18
N VAL A 248 -17.20 2.64 -7.54
CA VAL A 248 -16.08 2.43 -6.61
C VAL A 248 -15.04 3.53 -6.85
N LEU A 249 -14.71 4.25 -5.78
CA LEU A 249 -13.63 5.22 -5.73
C LEU A 249 -12.51 4.72 -4.82
N GLY A 250 -11.29 5.20 -5.05
CA GLY A 250 -10.20 5.11 -4.11
C GLY A 250 -10.02 6.44 -3.41
N ALA A 251 -9.44 6.41 -2.21
CA ALA A 251 -9.14 7.59 -1.44
C ALA A 251 -7.83 7.46 -0.67
N VAL A 252 -7.05 8.54 -0.61
CA VAL A 252 -5.92 8.69 0.29
C VAL A 252 -5.90 10.09 0.89
N TYR A 253 -5.23 10.25 2.00
CA TYR A 253 -4.98 11.50 2.68
C TYR A 253 -3.50 11.83 2.63
N VAL A 254 -3.11 12.81 1.82
CA VAL A 254 -1.74 13.32 1.74
C VAL A 254 -1.66 14.66 2.46
N GLU A 255 -1.24 15.75 1.81
CA GLU A 255 -1.41 17.11 2.35
C GLU A 255 -2.90 17.50 2.51
N LYS A 256 -3.74 16.92 1.65
CA LYS A 256 -5.19 17.04 1.60
C LYS A 256 -5.79 15.72 1.11
N PRO A 257 -7.07 15.46 1.40
CA PRO A 257 -7.68 14.24 0.92
C PRO A 257 -7.81 14.27 -0.61
N LEU A 258 -7.54 13.12 -1.22
CA LEU A 258 -7.49 12.87 -2.64
C LEU A 258 -8.36 11.66 -2.94
N VAL A 259 -9.32 11.82 -3.86
CA VAL A 259 -10.26 10.76 -4.23
C VAL A 259 -10.36 10.67 -5.74
N GLU A 260 -10.29 9.45 -6.27
CA GLU A 260 -10.39 9.16 -7.69
C GLU A 260 -11.41 8.05 -7.93
N PRO A 261 -12.29 8.18 -8.94
CA PRO A 261 -13.10 7.07 -9.38
C PRO A 261 -12.21 5.97 -9.97
N LEU A 262 -12.34 4.75 -9.44
CA LEU A 262 -11.65 3.57 -9.97
C LEU A 262 -12.52 2.81 -10.98
N THR A 263 -13.83 3.08 -10.97
CA THR A 263 -14.80 2.59 -11.94
C THR A 263 -15.71 3.73 -12.43
N ASN A 264 -16.38 3.50 -13.55
CA ASN A 264 -17.51 4.33 -13.96
C ASN A 264 -18.74 3.99 -13.09
N LEU A 265 -19.85 4.72 -13.29
CA LEU A 265 -21.16 4.31 -12.77
C LEU A 265 -21.63 3.03 -13.48
N ILE A 266 -21.83 1.97 -12.72
CA ILE A 266 -22.25 0.65 -13.20
C ILE A 266 -23.69 0.43 -12.71
N PRO A 267 -24.65 0.09 -13.58
CA PRO A 267 -26.00 -0.19 -13.14
C PRO A 267 -26.06 -1.61 -12.55
N LEU A 268 -26.65 -1.76 -11.37
CA LEU A 268 -27.00 -3.02 -10.73
C LEU A 268 -28.46 -3.36 -11.10
N ILE A 269 -28.69 -3.66 -12.37
CA ILE A 269 -30.02 -4.00 -12.90
C ILE A 269 -29.99 -5.33 -13.65
N PRO A 270 -31.10 -6.09 -13.67
CA PRO A 270 -31.18 -7.29 -14.46
C PRO A 270 -31.28 -6.94 -15.94
N VAL A 271 -30.17 -7.07 -16.67
CA VAL A 271 -30.15 -7.06 -18.15
C VAL A 271 -29.91 -8.47 -18.67
N ASN A 272 -30.42 -8.76 -19.87
CA ASN A 272 -30.15 -10.02 -20.56
C ASN A 272 -28.76 -10.00 -21.24
N ASP A 273 -27.73 -9.64 -20.47
CA ASP A 273 -26.33 -9.60 -20.88
C ASP A 273 -25.47 -10.31 -19.83
N ARG A 274 -24.86 -11.42 -20.24
CA ARG A 274 -23.97 -12.21 -19.37
C ARG A 274 -22.69 -11.44 -19.04
N ASP A 275 -22.19 -10.60 -19.94
CA ASP A 275 -20.95 -9.86 -19.70
C ASP A 275 -21.16 -8.75 -18.67
N HIS A 276 -22.36 -8.18 -18.61
CA HIS A 276 -22.77 -7.29 -17.53
C HIS A 276 -22.74 -7.97 -16.16
N LEU A 277 -23.36 -9.15 -16.02
CA LEU A 277 -23.30 -9.94 -14.78
C LEU A 277 -21.85 -10.26 -14.40
N LYS A 278 -21.04 -10.72 -15.35
CA LYS A 278 -19.62 -11.01 -15.14
C LYS A 278 -18.84 -9.78 -14.69
N LYS A 279 -19.12 -8.60 -15.26
CA LYS A 279 -18.49 -7.35 -14.87
C LYS A 279 -18.80 -6.98 -13.42
N ILE A 280 -20.05 -7.11 -13.00
CA ILE A 280 -20.46 -6.83 -11.60
C ILE A 280 -19.87 -7.86 -10.66
N ALA A 281 -19.82 -9.14 -11.05
CA ALA A 281 -19.20 -10.17 -10.22
C ALA A 281 -17.70 -9.87 -9.98
N ARG A 282 -16.96 -9.50 -11.04
CA ARG A 282 -15.57 -9.06 -10.90
C ARG A 282 -15.40 -7.79 -10.07
N LEU A 283 -16.36 -6.85 -10.14
CA LEU A 283 -16.34 -5.64 -9.32
C LEU A 283 -16.29 -6.00 -7.82
N PHE A 284 -17.24 -6.82 -7.36
CA PHE A 284 -17.33 -7.22 -5.97
C PHE A 284 -16.18 -8.14 -5.55
N MET A 285 -15.68 -8.98 -6.46
CA MET A 285 -14.58 -9.88 -6.14
C MET A 285 -13.25 -9.13 -6.04
N ALA A 286 -13.02 -8.17 -6.93
CA ALA A 286 -11.86 -7.28 -6.85
C ALA A 286 -11.84 -6.46 -5.56
N LEU A 287 -13.01 -6.12 -5.00
CA LEU A 287 -13.12 -5.44 -3.72
C LEU A 287 -12.77 -6.35 -2.52
N ARG A 288 -12.89 -7.67 -2.65
CA ARG A 288 -12.72 -8.63 -1.54
C ARG A 288 -11.27 -8.79 -1.08
N LEU A 289 -10.28 -8.18 -1.76
CA LEU A 289 -8.83 -8.28 -1.46
C LEU A 289 -8.45 -9.68 -0.95
N GLU A 290 -8.47 -10.66 -1.85
CA GLU A 290 -8.54 -12.08 -1.49
C GLU A 290 -7.28 -12.71 -0.86
N ASP A 291 -6.17 -12.00 -0.69
CA ASP A 291 -4.91 -12.72 -0.47
C ASP A 291 -4.64 -13.20 0.97
N PHE A 292 -5.44 -12.86 1.99
CA PHE A 292 -5.26 -13.41 3.34
C PHE A 292 -6.58 -13.45 4.14
N GLU A 293 -7.33 -14.56 4.07
CA GLU A 293 -8.36 -14.87 5.10
C GLU A 293 -7.64 -15.39 6.36
N LEU A 294 -7.36 -14.49 7.29
CA LEU A 294 -6.72 -14.73 8.58
C LEU A 294 -7.60 -14.17 9.70
N GLU A 295 -7.90 -14.98 10.72
CA GLU A 295 -8.63 -14.54 11.91
C GLU A 295 -7.62 -14.02 12.95
N TYR A 296 -7.63 -12.72 13.24
CA TYR A 296 -6.78 -12.14 14.28
C TYR A 296 -7.30 -12.54 15.67
N LYS A 297 -6.48 -13.25 16.45
CA LYS A 297 -6.87 -13.76 17.78
C LYS A 297 -6.46 -12.82 18.91
N GLU A 298 -5.21 -12.39 18.91
CA GLU A 298 -4.65 -11.56 19.98
C GLU A 298 -3.54 -10.64 19.47
N LYS A 299 -3.47 -9.43 20.02
CA LYS A 299 -2.32 -8.55 19.85
C LYS A 299 -1.28 -8.93 20.91
N LEU A 300 -0.06 -9.24 20.50
CA LEU A 300 0.95 -9.83 21.39
C LEU A 300 1.72 -8.79 22.21
N VAL A 301 1.62 -7.51 21.86
CA VAL A 301 2.30 -6.43 22.57
C VAL A 301 1.33 -5.28 22.80
N ASP A 302 1.18 -4.86 24.06
CA ASP A 302 0.44 -3.65 24.43
C ASP A 302 1.28 -2.37 24.24
N ASP A 303 1.97 -2.30 23.09
CA ASP A 303 2.70 -1.14 22.63
C ASP A 303 2.02 -0.64 21.35
N SER A 304 1.64 0.63 21.33
CA SER A 304 1.00 1.27 20.17
C SER A 304 1.87 1.27 18.90
N TYR A 305 3.20 1.12 19.04
CA TYR A 305 4.16 1.15 17.94
C TYR A 305 4.57 -0.24 17.45
N LYS A 306 4.41 -1.30 18.26
CA LYS A 306 4.64 -2.68 17.83
C LYS A 306 3.36 -3.30 17.29
N LEU A 307 3.28 -3.32 15.97
CA LEU A 307 2.17 -3.87 15.20
C LEU A 307 2.38 -5.38 15.00
N LEU A 308 2.18 -6.15 16.07
CA LEU A 308 2.39 -7.61 16.11
C LEU A 308 1.15 -8.34 16.64
N TRP A 309 0.64 -9.29 15.88
CA TRP A 309 -0.53 -10.09 16.21
C TRP A 309 -0.29 -11.57 16.01
N LYS A 310 -1.01 -12.36 16.80
CA LYS A 310 -1.23 -13.76 16.54
C LYS A 310 -2.55 -13.91 15.79
N ALA A 311 -2.53 -14.71 14.73
CA ALA A 311 -3.70 -14.99 13.90
C ALA A 311 -3.82 -16.50 13.64
N GLU A 312 -5.01 -16.93 13.24
CA GLU A 312 -5.32 -18.29 12.84
C GLU A 312 -5.68 -18.31 11.35
N THR A 313 -5.07 -19.22 10.59
CA THR A 313 -5.42 -19.46 9.19
C THR A 313 -6.68 -20.34 9.07
N LYS A 314 -7.27 -20.41 7.87
CA LYS A 314 -8.37 -21.36 7.57
C LYS A 314 -8.07 -22.80 7.95
N ASP A 315 -6.83 -23.22 7.75
CA ASP A 315 -6.37 -24.59 8.00
C ASP A 315 -6.05 -24.83 9.49
N LYS A 316 -6.51 -23.93 10.37
CA LYS A 316 -6.31 -24.01 11.83
C LYS A 316 -4.84 -23.94 12.24
N GLN A 317 -3.97 -23.43 11.37
CA GLN A 317 -2.58 -23.13 11.68
C GLN A 317 -2.47 -21.75 12.33
N MET A 318 -1.83 -21.68 13.50
CA MET A 318 -1.49 -20.44 14.17
C MET A 318 -0.27 -19.79 13.52
N ILE A 319 -0.33 -18.47 13.35
CA ILE A 319 0.69 -17.66 12.70
C ILE A 319 0.91 -16.33 13.44
N ILE A 320 2.03 -15.69 13.12
CA ILE A 320 2.33 -14.32 13.52
C ILE A 320 2.19 -13.40 12.32
N VAL A 321 1.50 -12.28 12.50
CA VAL A 321 1.40 -11.19 11.55
C VAL A 321 2.07 -9.94 12.16
N LYS A 322 3.14 -9.47 11.52
CA LYS A 322 3.88 -8.28 11.92
C LYS A 322 3.80 -7.21 10.83
N PHE A 323 3.68 -5.95 11.22
CA PHE A 323 3.85 -4.82 10.31
C PHE A 323 5.06 -3.99 10.72
N THR A 324 6.00 -3.77 9.80
CA THR A 324 7.26 -3.07 10.09
C THR A 324 7.81 -2.28 8.91
N HIS A 325 8.58 -1.21 9.17
CA HIS A 325 9.13 -0.36 8.12
C HIS A 325 10.29 -0.98 7.33
N ARG A 326 11.01 -1.92 7.95
CA ARG A 326 12.19 -2.58 7.40
C ARG A 326 12.17 -4.04 7.82
N TYR A 327 12.60 -4.93 6.94
CA TYR A 327 12.69 -6.34 7.25
C TYR A 327 13.76 -7.02 6.40
N ASN A 328 14.69 -7.72 7.04
CA ASN A 328 15.74 -8.45 6.32
C ASN A 328 15.33 -9.90 6.09
N LYS A 329 14.69 -10.16 4.94
CA LYS A 329 14.27 -11.51 4.54
C LYS A 329 15.45 -12.48 4.38
N GLU A 330 16.56 -12.01 3.80
CA GLU A 330 17.77 -12.83 3.58
C GLU A 330 18.33 -13.35 4.90
N ALA A 331 18.49 -12.48 5.90
CA ALA A 331 18.96 -12.85 7.23
C ALA A 331 18.02 -13.83 7.94
N HIS A 332 16.70 -13.60 7.85
CA HIS A 332 15.72 -14.51 8.44
C HIS A 332 15.82 -15.90 7.80
N ASP A 333 15.80 -15.99 6.47
CA ASP A 333 15.88 -17.28 5.77
C ASP A 333 17.20 -18.03 6.10
N LEU A 334 18.31 -17.31 6.24
CA LEU A 334 19.60 -17.88 6.65
C LEU A 334 19.54 -18.51 8.05
N CYS A 335 19.00 -17.78 9.04
CA CYS A 335 18.83 -18.31 10.39
C CYS A 335 17.80 -19.45 10.44
N TYR A 336 16.72 -19.37 9.66
CA TYR A 336 15.75 -20.47 9.54
C TYR A 336 16.41 -21.74 8.98
N GLY A 337 17.31 -21.60 7.99
CA GLY A 337 18.02 -22.72 7.38
C GLY A 337 18.89 -23.53 8.35
N ILE A 338 19.27 -22.96 9.49
CA ILE A 338 20.01 -23.62 10.59
C ILE A 338 19.14 -23.84 11.84
N GLY A 339 17.82 -23.66 11.73
CA GLY A 339 16.88 -23.89 12.83
C GLY A 339 16.88 -22.80 13.93
N LYS A 340 17.48 -21.64 13.68
CA LYS A 340 17.61 -20.53 14.65
C LYS A 340 16.67 -19.35 14.37
N ALA A 341 15.63 -19.55 13.58
CA ALA A 341 14.53 -18.60 13.39
C ALA A 341 13.23 -19.35 13.05
N PRO A 342 12.05 -18.75 13.27
CA PRO A 342 10.78 -19.32 12.81
C PRO A 342 10.71 -19.46 11.29
N ARG A 343 9.80 -20.30 10.79
CA ARG A 343 9.55 -20.32 9.34
C ARG A 343 8.88 -19.04 8.88
N LEU A 344 9.45 -18.40 7.87
CA LEU A 344 8.84 -17.26 7.19
C LEU A 344 7.89 -17.74 6.08
N PHE A 345 6.62 -17.33 6.14
CA PHE A 345 5.62 -17.69 5.13
C PHE A 345 5.51 -16.63 4.03
N TYR A 346 5.52 -15.36 4.41
CA TYR A 346 5.30 -14.27 3.48
C TYR A 346 5.94 -12.96 3.96
N VAL A 347 6.46 -12.20 3.02
CA VAL A 347 6.89 -10.81 3.19
C VAL A 347 6.26 -10.02 2.07
N SER A 348 5.40 -9.07 2.40
CA SER A 348 4.78 -8.22 1.40
C SER A 348 5.77 -7.21 0.84
N ASP A 349 5.50 -6.75 -0.38
CA ASP A 349 5.99 -5.45 -0.81
C ASP A 349 5.55 -4.37 0.18
N LYS A 350 6.34 -3.30 0.30
CA LYS A 350 6.07 -2.22 1.23
C LYS A 350 4.78 -1.49 0.83
N GLN A 351 3.75 -1.55 1.67
CA GLN A 351 2.49 -0.84 1.50
C GLN A 351 2.35 0.23 2.59
N CYS A 352 2.09 1.48 2.20
CA CYS A 352 2.00 2.61 3.14
C CYS A 352 3.22 2.75 4.08
N GLY A 353 4.40 2.39 3.58
CA GLY A 353 5.63 2.45 4.38
C GLY A 353 5.87 1.27 5.30
N LEU A 354 5.01 0.25 5.31
CA LEU A 354 5.15 -0.96 6.13
C LEU A 354 5.17 -2.22 5.24
N HIS A 355 6.00 -3.18 5.62
CA HIS A 355 5.90 -4.56 5.17
C HIS A 355 4.95 -5.30 6.10
N MET A 356 4.07 -6.12 5.54
CA MET A 356 3.39 -7.18 6.27
C MET A 356 4.25 -8.44 6.21
N ILE A 357 4.59 -8.96 7.38
CA ILE A 357 5.37 -10.17 7.55
C ILE A 357 4.44 -11.22 8.15
N VAL A 358 4.36 -12.38 7.52
CA VAL A 358 3.64 -13.54 8.03
C VAL A 358 4.64 -14.65 8.28
N MET A 359 4.71 -15.13 9.51
CA MET A 359 5.64 -16.17 9.93
C MET A 359 4.96 -17.17 10.87
N GLU A 360 5.64 -18.28 11.12
CA GLU A 360 5.22 -19.30 12.05
C GLU A 360 5.02 -18.76 13.47
N PHE A 361 3.93 -19.19 14.11
CA PHE A 361 3.80 -19.06 15.55
C PHE A 361 4.55 -20.20 16.21
N VAL A 362 5.60 -19.87 16.96
CA VAL A 362 6.38 -20.82 17.74
C VAL A 362 6.02 -20.65 19.21
N GLU A 363 5.67 -21.75 19.88
CA GLU A 363 5.42 -21.73 21.33
C GLU A 363 6.73 -21.51 22.08
N GLY A 364 6.78 -20.45 22.91
CA GLY A 364 7.97 -20.08 23.65
C GLY A 364 7.75 -18.82 24.50
N GLN A 365 8.78 -18.42 25.24
CA GLN A 365 8.81 -17.19 26.02
C GLN A 365 10.01 -16.33 25.59
N ILE A 366 9.87 -15.00 25.61
CA ILE A 366 11.03 -14.14 25.35
C ILE A 366 12.04 -14.28 26.48
N LEU A 367 13.34 -14.31 26.16
CA LEU A 367 14.40 -14.59 27.12
C LEU A 367 14.38 -13.65 28.33
N ARG A 368 14.01 -12.38 28.12
CA ARG A 368 13.83 -11.37 29.18
C ARG A 368 12.94 -11.85 30.34
N ASP A 369 11.88 -12.58 30.02
CA ASP A 369 10.86 -12.97 30.98
C ASP A 369 11.13 -14.35 31.59
N CYS A 370 12.19 -15.04 31.13
CA CYS A 370 12.55 -16.38 31.55
C CYS A 370 13.31 -16.41 32.90
N VAL A 371 12.59 -16.19 34.00
CA VAL A 371 13.15 -16.20 35.37
C VAL A 371 13.45 -17.60 35.94
N HIS A 372 13.07 -18.66 35.23
CA HIS A 372 13.09 -20.04 35.71
C HIS A 372 14.22 -20.90 35.11
N LEU A 373 15.00 -20.35 34.18
CA LEU A 373 16.06 -21.07 33.50
C LEU A 373 17.25 -21.32 34.43
N ALA A 374 17.81 -22.53 34.37
CA ALA A 374 19.06 -22.85 35.06
C ALA A 374 20.26 -22.26 34.29
N GLN A 375 21.40 -22.13 34.97
CA GLN A 375 22.63 -21.64 34.35
C GLN A 375 23.03 -22.46 33.09
N SER A 376 22.86 -23.78 33.15
CA SER A 376 23.13 -24.67 32.01
C SER A 376 22.20 -24.41 30.83
N ASP A 377 20.94 -24.02 31.07
CA ASP A 377 19.99 -23.72 29.99
C ASP A 377 20.37 -22.42 29.30
N TYR A 378 20.80 -21.41 30.07
CA TYR A 378 21.34 -20.16 29.52
C TYR A 378 22.56 -20.41 28.63
N GLU A 379 23.47 -21.29 29.03
CA GLU A 379 24.65 -21.64 28.22
C GLU A 379 24.25 -22.25 26.86
N VAL A 380 23.26 -23.13 26.83
CA VAL A 380 22.73 -23.70 25.58
C VAL A 380 22.10 -22.62 24.71
N ILE A 381 21.23 -21.78 25.29
CA ILE A 381 20.57 -20.68 24.57
C ILE A 381 21.60 -19.70 23.99
N ILE A 382 22.63 -19.33 24.76
CA ILE A 382 23.68 -18.43 24.27
C ILE A 382 24.47 -19.07 23.13
N ASN A 383 24.82 -20.36 23.22
CA ASN A 383 25.49 -21.07 22.13
C ASN A 383 24.62 -21.11 20.86
N ASP A 384 23.31 -21.32 20.99
CA ASP A 384 22.36 -21.29 19.87
C ASP A 384 22.34 -19.92 19.16
N ILE A 385 22.34 -18.84 19.95
CA ILE A 385 22.35 -17.48 19.43
C ILE A 385 23.72 -17.10 18.84
N GLU A 386 24.82 -17.56 19.44
CA GLU A 386 26.16 -17.37 18.90
C GLU A 386 26.31 -18.07 17.54
N GLU A 387 25.82 -19.30 17.40
CA GLU A 387 25.76 -20.00 16.12
C GLU A 387 25.02 -19.19 15.05
N ALA A 388 23.83 -18.66 15.40
CA ALA A 388 23.02 -17.86 14.49
C ALA A 388 23.74 -16.57 14.05
N VAL A 389 24.36 -15.87 15.00
CA VAL A 389 25.10 -14.62 14.76
C VAL A 389 26.35 -14.88 13.92
N LEU A 390 27.13 -15.92 14.21
CA LEU A 390 28.29 -16.31 13.41
C LEU A 390 27.89 -16.66 11.97
N HIS A 391 26.74 -17.32 11.79
CA HIS A 391 26.22 -17.63 10.46
C HIS A 391 25.89 -16.36 9.66
N LEU A 392 25.28 -15.35 10.30
CA LEU A 392 25.02 -14.04 9.69
C LEU A 392 26.31 -13.28 9.38
N HIS A 393 27.27 -13.25 10.31
CA HIS A 393 28.56 -12.61 10.11
C HIS A 393 29.32 -13.22 8.93
N GLY A 394 29.24 -14.54 8.73
CA GLY A 394 29.80 -15.23 7.56
C GLY A 394 29.22 -14.76 6.21
N LYS A 395 28.12 -13.99 6.22
CA LYS A 395 27.49 -13.34 5.06
C LYS A 395 27.58 -11.81 5.09
N ASN A 396 28.41 -11.25 5.97
CA ASN A 396 28.55 -9.81 6.23
C ASN A 396 27.23 -9.15 6.69
N LEU A 397 26.38 -9.90 7.39
CA LEU A 397 25.13 -9.41 7.97
C LEU A 397 25.30 -9.31 9.50
N VAL A 398 24.92 -8.16 10.07
CA VAL A 398 25.02 -7.87 11.49
C VAL A 398 23.63 -7.75 12.08
N PHE A 399 23.35 -8.52 13.14
CA PHE A 399 22.11 -8.41 13.90
C PHE A 399 22.22 -7.25 14.90
N ALA A 400 21.90 -6.03 14.45
CA ALA A 400 22.20 -4.81 15.19
C ALA A 400 21.35 -4.63 16.47
N ASP A 401 20.13 -5.17 16.50
CA ASP A 401 19.22 -5.09 17.66
C ASP A 401 19.26 -6.40 18.48
N LEU A 402 20.43 -6.99 18.70
CA LEU A 402 20.52 -8.24 19.47
C LEU A 402 20.34 -7.95 20.97
N ARG A 403 19.27 -8.54 21.55
CA ARG A 403 18.90 -8.37 22.97
C ARG A 403 17.97 -9.48 23.42
N ASP A 404 17.81 -9.61 24.73
CA ASP A 404 16.94 -10.58 25.40
C ASP A 404 15.49 -10.59 24.89
N SER A 405 14.93 -9.44 24.50
CA SER A 405 13.56 -9.37 23.95
C SER A 405 13.42 -9.82 22.50
N ASN A 406 14.54 -10.02 21.80
CA ASN A 406 14.59 -10.48 20.42
C ASN A 406 15.08 -11.94 20.33
N ILE A 407 15.14 -12.63 21.47
CA ILE A 407 15.43 -14.06 21.59
C ILE A 407 14.17 -14.74 22.14
N LEU A 408 13.65 -15.70 21.39
CA LEU A 408 12.56 -16.57 21.83
C LEU A 408 13.15 -17.88 22.35
N VAL A 409 12.82 -18.21 23.59
CA VAL A 409 13.19 -19.46 24.25
C VAL A 409 12.11 -20.49 23.98
N THR A 410 12.48 -21.55 23.27
CA THR A 410 11.62 -22.69 22.94
C THR A 410 12.05 -23.90 23.75
N ARG A 411 11.19 -24.92 23.84
CA ARG A 411 11.51 -26.16 24.54
C ARG A 411 11.07 -27.37 23.74
N ASP A 412 11.95 -28.35 23.62
CA ASP A 412 11.66 -29.65 23.02
C ASP A 412 12.08 -30.80 23.94
N SER A 413 12.30 -32.00 23.36
CA SER A 413 12.76 -33.18 24.09
C SER A 413 14.22 -33.11 24.56
N GLU A 414 15.05 -32.28 23.92
CA GLU A 414 16.49 -32.16 24.19
C GLU A 414 16.79 -31.04 25.19
N GLY A 415 15.94 -30.01 25.26
CA GLY A 415 16.05 -28.98 26.29
C GLY A 415 15.42 -27.66 25.90
N TYR A 416 15.94 -26.59 26.51
CA TYR A 416 15.64 -25.22 26.09
C TYR A 416 16.58 -24.79 24.97
N HIS A 417 16.03 -24.10 23.98
CA HIS A 417 16.76 -23.60 22.83
C HIS A 417 16.44 -22.14 22.57
N GLY A 418 17.42 -21.42 22.03
CA GLY A 418 17.29 -20.02 21.64
C GLY A 418 17.09 -19.87 20.14
N ILE A 419 16.05 -19.13 19.72
CA ILE A 419 15.91 -18.70 18.33
C ILE A 419 15.81 -17.17 18.24
N LEU A 420 16.33 -16.60 17.15
CA LEU A 420 16.26 -15.18 16.87
C LEU A 420 14.88 -14.82 16.29
N ILE A 421 14.35 -13.70 16.76
CA ILE A 421 13.14 -13.07 16.23
C ILE A 421 13.44 -11.57 16.00
N ASP A 422 12.56 -10.88 15.26
CA ASP A 422 12.70 -9.43 14.98
C ASP A 422 13.92 -9.06 14.10
N PHE A 423 13.88 -9.47 12.84
CA PHE A 423 14.92 -9.20 11.83
C PHE A 423 14.85 -7.78 11.19
N ASP A 424 14.23 -6.81 11.86
CA ASP A 424 13.98 -5.48 11.28
C ASP A 424 15.27 -4.65 11.13
N TRP A 425 16.23 -4.90 12.02
CA TRP A 425 17.51 -4.17 12.12
C TRP A 425 18.72 -5.01 11.78
N VAL A 426 18.54 -6.07 10.99
CA VAL A 426 19.69 -6.78 10.41
C VAL A 426 20.15 -6.05 9.16
N GLY A 427 21.42 -5.67 9.15
CA GLY A 427 22.00 -4.87 8.08
C GLY A 427 23.35 -5.40 7.60
N ARG A 428 23.82 -4.91 6.46
CA ARG A 428 25.16 -5.23 5.97
C ARG A 428 26.22 -4.44 6.76
N GLU A 429 27.27 -5.14 7.16
CA GLU A 429 28.42 -4.55 7.87
C GLU A 429 28.96 -3.34 7.08
N ASN A 430 29.27 -2.23 7.78
CA ASN A 430 29.81 -0.99 7.21
C ASN A 430 28.92 -0.29 6.16
N VAL A 431 27.67 -0.72 5.97
CA VAL A 431 26.72 -0.13 5.01
C VAL A 431 25.51 0.44 5.71
N GLU A 432 24.92 -0.35 6.61
CA GLU A 432 23.71 0.08 7.32
C GLU A 432 24.03 0.77 8.64
N CYS A 433 23.28 1.83 8.93
CA CYS A 433 23.40 2.59 10.17
C CYS A 433 22.08 2.56 10.95
N TYR A 434 22.18 2.76 12.26
CA TYR A 434 21.03 3.04 13.10
C TYR A 434 20.31 4.33 12.65
N PRO A 435 18.99 4.43 12.86
CA PRO A 435 18.25 5.64 12.55
C PRO A 435 18.68 6.77 13.50
N LEU A 436 18.51 8.03 13.07
CA LEU A 436 18.83 9.22 13.88
C LEU A 436 18.08 9.28 15.23
N PHE A 437 16.99 8.52 15.35
CA PHE A 437 16.14 8.44 16.53
C PHE A 437 16.16 7.01 17.09
N ILE A 438 17.28 6.61 17.69
CA ILE A 438 17.36 5.39 18.49
C ILE A 438 16.70 5.59 19.86
N ASN A 439 16.12 4.54 20.43
CA ASN A 439 15.61 4.59 21.79
C ASN A 439 16.79 4.74 22.77
N LEU A 440 16.86 5.84 23.50
CA LEU A 440 17.93 6.11 24.46
C LEU A 440 17.71 5.42 25.82
N ASP A 441 16.52 4.88 26.06
CA ASP A 441 16.17 4.22 27.33
C ASP A 441 16.67 2.76 27.38
N ILE A 442 17.43 2.31 26.38
CA ILE A 442 17.99 0.96 26.31
C ILE A 442 19.51 0.98 26.11
N ALA A 443 20.17 -0.06 26.60
CA ALA A 443 21.61 -0.23 26.44
C ALA A 443 21.93 -0.68 25.00
N TRP A 444 22.61 0.18 24.24
CA TRP A 444 23.14 -0.13 22.91
C TRP A 444 24.60 -0.61 22.98
N PRO A 445 25.09 -1.36 21.96
CA PRO A 445 26.49 -1.76 21.87
C PRO A 445 27.45 -0.57 21.94
N THR A 446 28.66 -0.80 22.48
CA THR A 446 29.72 0.21 22.55
C THR A 446 30.07 0.75 21.16
N GLY A 447 30.02 2.08 21.00
CA GLY A 447 30.28 2.76 19.72
C GLY A 447 29.03 3.25 18.98
N VAL A 448 27.82 2.96 19.49
CA VAL A 448 26.59 3.60 19.00
C VAL A 448 26.53 5.04 19.52
N GLU A 449 26.63 6.01 18.60
CA GLU A 449 26.52 7.44 18.89
C GLU A 449 25.37 8.05 18.07
N ILE A 450 24.59 8.93 18.69
CA ILE A 450 23.67 9.80 17.93
C ILE A 450 24.56 10.77 17.15
N MET A 451 24.50 10.74 15.82
CA MET A 451 25.11 11.78 15.00
C MET A 451 24.44 13.12 15.31
N ASN A 452 25.10 13.94 16.12
CA ASN A 452 24.72 15.33 16.32
C ASN A 452 24.96 16.08 15.01
N HIS A 453 23.91 16.70 14.46
CA HIS A 453 24.05 17.69 13.39
C HIS A 453 24.60 19.01 13.92
#